data_AF-A0A374VHL8-F1
#
_entry.id   AF-A0A374VHL8-F1
#
_cell.length_a   1.000
_cell.length_b   1.000
_cell.length_c   1.000
_cell.angle_alpha   90.00
_cell.angle_beta   90.00
_cell.angle_gamma   90.00
#
_symmetry.space_group_name_H-M   'P 1'
#
loop_
_entity.id
_entity.type
_entity.pdbx_description
1 polymer ?
#
loop_
_entity_poly.entity_id
_entity_poly.type
_entity_poly.pdbx_seq_one_letter_code
_entity_poly.pdbx_strand_id
1 'polypeptide(L)'
;MRRAIRWVPARAEYRDWRVPDGASVCADDFSTAVECAECGCWLAFGESYTSRLIHNDLGFGYAVCPRCYEAEFREMGESCDL
;
A
#
# COMPACT_ATOMS: atom_id res chain seq x y z
N MET A 1 4.70 13.14 6.34
CA MET A 1 4.66 11.66 6.32
C MET A 1 3.87 11.17 7.51
N ARG A 2 3.06 10.11 7.36
CA ARG A 2 2.25 9.50 8.44
C ARG A 2 2.85 8.18 8.91
N ARG A 3 2.56 7.79 10.15
CA ARG A 3 2.95 6.48 10.70
C ARG A 3 2.13 5.37 10.05
N ALA A 4 2.81 4.27 9.74
CA ALA A 4 2.23 3.02 9.28
C ALA A 4 3.07 1.85 9.84
N ILE A 5 2.60 0.64 9.59
CA ILE A 5 3.35 -0.60 9.83
C ILE A 5 3.49 -1.35 8.51
N ARG A 6 4.61 -2.04 8.32
CA ARG A 6 4.86 -2.87 7.15
C ARG A 6 5.13 -4.31 7.54
N TRP A 7 4.39 -5.24 6.96
CA TRP A 7 4.67 -6.67 7.03
C TRP A 7 5.95 -6.99 6.25
N VAL A 8 6.83 -7.76 6.86
CA VAL A 8 8.09 -8.22 6.25
C VAL A 8 8.00 -9.75 6.12
N PRO A 9 7.64 -10.28 4.93
CA PRO A 9 7.31 -11.70 4.77
C PRO A 9 8.46 -12.63 5.17
N ALA A 10 9.69 -12.27 4.79
CA ALA A 10 10.90 -13.04 5.10
C ALA A 10 11.18 -13.21 6.60
N ARG A 11 10.59 -12.36 7.46
CA ARG A 11 10.78 -12.37 8.92
C ARG A 11 9.51 -12.71 9.68
N ALA A 12 8.38 -12.80 8.99
CA ALA A 12 7.07 -12.98 9.59
C ALA A 12 6.77 -11.98 10.72
N GLU A 13 7.12 -10.71 10.53
CA GLU A 13 6.92 -9.65 11.53
C GLU A 13 6.49 -8.32 10.90
N TYR A 14 5.81 -7.48 11.69
CA TYR A 14 5.55 -6.09 11.36
C TYR A 14 6.69 -5.18 11.83
N ARG A 15 6.98 -4.15 11.05
CA ARG A 15 7.95 -3.10 11.40
C ARG A 15 7.36 -1.71 11.21
N ASP A 16 7.92 -0.76 11.94
CA ASP A 16 7.60 0.66 11.76
C ASP A 16 7.85 1.09 10.31
N TRP A 17 6.89 1.82 9.76
CA TRP A 17 6.94 2.36 8.42
C TRP A 17 6.46 3.82 8.39
N ARG A 18 6.69 4.47 7.24
CA ARG A 18 6.22 5.83 6.96
C ARG A 18 5.64 5.86 5.57
N VAL A 19 4.47 6.47 5.45
CA VAL A 19 3.80 6.70 4.16
C VAL A 19 3.73 8.20 3.87
N PRO A 20 3.61 8.61 2.59
CA PRO A 20 3.33 9.99 2.23
C PRO A 20 2.07 10.55 2.91
N ASP A 21 1.97 11.86 3.06
CA ASP A 21 0.79 12.47 3.69
C ASP A 21 -0.46 12.34 2.82
N GLY A 22 -0.34 12.23 1.49
CA GLY A 22 -1.46 11.94 0.60
C GLY A 22 -1.88 10.48 0.54
N ALA A 23 -1.21 9.56 1.24
CA ALA A 23 -1.58 8.15 1.25
C ALA A 23 -2.85 7.92 2.08
N SER A 24 -3.74 7.06 1.58
CA SER A 24 -5.02 6.76 2.20
C SER A 24 -5.35 5.27 2.19
N VAL A 25 -6.15 4.82 3.15
CA VAL A 25 -6.73 3.47 3.22
C VAL A 25 -8.14 3.41 2.64
N CYS A 26 -8.78 4.58 2.43
CA CYS A 26 -10.11 4.73 1.86
C CYS A 26 -10.26 6.08 1.16
N ALA A 27 -11.26 6.20 0.30
CA ALA A 27 -11.71 7.47 -0.26
C ALA A 27 -13.23 7.42 -0.44
N ASP A 28 -13.89 8.57 -0.31
CA ASP A 28 -15.35 8.68 -0.53
C ASP A 28 -15.71 8.58 -2.02
N ASP A 29 -14.77 8.92 -2.90
CA ASP A 29 -14.90 8.88 -4.37
C ASP A 29 -13.68 8.21 -5.00
N PHE A 30 -13.88 7.28 -5.93
CA PHE A 30 -12.80 6.57 -6.63
C PHE A 30 -11.93 7.47 -7.52
N SER A 31 -12.42 8.63 -7.95
CA SER A 31 -11.64 9.63 -8.69
C SER A 31 -10.73 10.47 -7.78
N THR A 32 -10.84 10.33 -6.46
CA THR A 32 -9.99 11.06 -5.50
C THR A 32 -8.52 10.74 -5.76
N ALA A 33 -7.71 11.78 -6.00
CA ALA A 33 -6.28 11.63 -6.13
C ALA A 33 -5.65 11.30 -4.77
N VAL A 34 -4.87 10.22 -4.72
CA VAL A 34 -4.12 9.78 -3.53
C VAL A 34 -2.66 9.52 -3.89
N GLU A 35 -1.78 9.53 -2.90
CA GLU A 35 -0.39 9.09 -3.08
C GLU A 35 -0.28 7.59 -2.84
N CYS A 36 0.41 6.88 -3.74
CA CYS A 36 0.84 5.52 -3.52
C CYS A 36 1.69 5.44 -2.24
N ALA A 37 1.30 4.58 -1.31
CA ALA A 37 1.93 4.49 0.00
C ALA A 37 3.40 4.02 -0.01
N GLU A 38 3.82 3.34 -1.09
CA GLU A 38 5.20 2.85 -1.25
C GLU A 38 6.10 3.86 -1.99
N CYS A 39 5.69 4.32 -3.18
CA CYS A 39 6.55 5.14 -4.04
C CYS A 39 6.16 6.62 -4.16
N GLY A 40 5.03 7.05 -3.57
CA GLY A 40 4.59 8.44 -3.57
C GLY A 40 4.05 8.97 -4.90
N CYS A 41 3.87 8.13 -5.93
CA CYS A 41 3.22 8.59 -7.16
C CYS A 41 1.73 8.86 -6.91
N TRP A 42 1.20 9.92 -7.54
CA TRP A 42 -0.23 10.24 -7.49
C TRP A 42 -1.01 9.39 -8.49
N LEU A 43 -2.17 8.89 -8.08
CA LEU A 43 -3.13 8.13 -8.90
C LEU A 43 -4.56 8.33 -8.38
N ALA A 44 -5.57 8.04 -9.19
CA ALA A 44 -6.93 7.97 -8.68
C ALA A 44 -7.08 6.76 -7.74
N PHE A 45 -7.82 6.92 -6.64
CA PHE A 45 -8.00 5.85 -5.66
C PHE A 45 -8.57 4.56 -6.30
N GLY A 46 -9.46 4.69 -7.27
CA GLY A 46 -10.03 3.56 -8.03
C GLY A 46 -9.05 2.84 -8.96
N GLU A 47 -7.89 3.42 -9.24
CA GLU A 47 -6.80 2.78 -10.00
C GLU A 47 -5.75 2.13 -9.09
N SER A 48 -5.91 2.26 -7.77
CA SER A 48 -5.03 1.69 -6.78
C SER A 48 -5.46 0.29 -6.36
N TYR A 49 -4.54 -0.42 -5.69
CA TYR A 49 -4.82 -1.66 -5.00
C TYR A 49 -4.62 -1.47 -3.50
N THR A 50 -5.32 -2.26 -2.70
CA THR A 50 -5.08 -2.34 -1.25
C THR A 50 -3.77 -3.07 -1.01
N SER A 51 -2.79 -2.38 -0.41
CA SER A 51 -1.51 -2.97 -0.04
C SER A 51 -1.70 -4.17 0.89
N ARG A 52 -0.91 -5.21 0.62
CA ARG A 52 -0.80 -6.42 1.45
C ARG A 52 0.34 -6.33 2.45
N LEU A 53 1.21 -5.33 2.31
CA LEU A 53 2.36 -5.15 3.18
C LEU A 53 2.21 -3.93 4.09
N ILE A 54 1.71 -2.80 3.59
CA ILE A 54 1.67 -1.52 4.30
C ILE A 54 0.27 -1.28 4.87
N HIS A 55 0.19 -1.24 6.20
CA HIS A 55 -1.08 -1.08 6.91
C HIS A 55 -1.03 0.10 7.88
N ASN A 56 -2.19 0.64 8.22
CA ASN A 56 -2.31 1.49 9.40
C ASN A 56 -2.27 0.65 10.69
N ASP A 57 -2.25 1.33 11.84
CA ASP A 57 -2.16 0.67 13.15
C ASP A 57 -3.39 -0.22 13.49
N LEU A 58 -4.45 -0.16 12.68
CA LEU A 58 -5.66 -1.00 12.80
C LEU A 58 -5.63 -2.21 11.84
N GLY A 59 -4.62 -2.32 10.98
CA GLY A 59 -4.49 -3.41 10.00
C GLY A 59 -5.18 -3.15 8.66
N PHE A 60 -5.65 -1.93 8.37
CA PHE A 60 -6.16 -1.59 7.04
C PHE A 60 -5.01 -1.29 6.08
N GLY A 61 -5.00 -1.93 4.92
CA GLY A 61 -4.00 -1.71 3.87
C GLY A 61 -4.15 -0.34 3.22
N TYR A 62 -3.02 0.33 2.96
CA TYR A 62 -3.00 1.58 2.22
C TYR A 62 -3.13 1.36 0.71
N ALA A 63 -3.63 2.37 -0.01
CA ALA A 63 -3.62 2.41 -1.47
C ALA A 63 -2.18 2.42 -2.01
N VAL A 64 -1.90 1.49 -2.93
CA VAL A 64 -0.64 1.40 -3.70
C VAL A 64 -0.93 1.30 -5.19
N CYS A 65 -0.01 1.81 -6.00
CA CYS A 65 -0.14 1.73 -7.46
C CYS A 65 0.07 0.29 -7.96
N PRO A 66 -0.44 -0.07 -9.16
CA PRO A 66 -0.35 -1.43 -9.70
C PRO A 66 1.06 -2.02 -9.70
N ARG A 67 2.06 -1.20 -10.05
CA ARG A 67 3.47 -1.60 -10.05
C ARG A 67 3.98 -1.99 -8.65
N CYS A 68 3.63 -1.20 -7.64
CA CYS A 68 4.03 -1.48 -6.26
C CYS A 68 3.28 -2.71 -5.73
N TYR A 69 1.99 -2.84 -6.05
CA TYR A 69 1.21 -4.01 -5.68
C TYR A 69 1.80 -5.32 -6.25
N GLU A 70 2.22 -5.31 -7.52
CA GLU A 70 2.90 -6.45 -8.13
C GLU A 70 4.26 -6.76 -7.48
N ALA A 71 4.98 -5.73 -7.02
CA ALA A 71 6.21 -5.93 -6.24
C ALA A 71 5.93 -6.60 -4.88
N GLU A 72 4.81 -6.25 -4.23
CA GLU A 72 4.38 -6.91 -2.99
C GLU A 72 4.11 -8.40 -3.20
N PHE A 73 3.45 -8.80 -4.30
CA PHE A 73 3.25 -10.23 -4.63
C PHE A 73 4.58 -10.98 -4.71
N ARG A 74 5.54 -10.42 -5.46
CA ARG A 74 6.88 -11.02 -5.58
C ARG A 74 7.57 -11.14 -4.23
N GLU A 75 7.42 -10.15 -3.35
CA GLU A 75 7.97 -10.20 -1.99
C GLU A 75 7.29 -11.25 -1.11
N MET A 76 5.99 -11.49 -1.31
CA MET A 76 5.24 -12.57 -0.66
C MET A 76 5.60 -13.97 -1.20
N GLY A 77 6.39 -14.06 -2.28
CA GLY A 77 6.68 -15.33 -2.96
C GLY A 77 5.52 -15.84 -3.80
N GLU A 78 4.60 -14.95 -4.19
CA GLU A 78 3.42 -15.25 -4.99
C GLU A 78 3.58 -14.67 -6.40
N SER A 79 2.98 -15.31 -7.40
CA SER A 79 2.82 -14.74 -8.74
C SER A 79 1.40 -14.24 -8.91
N CYS A 80 1.25 -13.05 -9.52
CA CYS A 80 -0.05 -12.54 -9.91
C CYS A 80 -0.28 -12.91 -11.38
N ASP A 81 -1.08 -13.93 -11.64
CA ASP A 81 -1.57 -14.23 -13.00
C ASP A 81 -2.72 -13.26 -13.31
N LEU A 82 -2.40 -12.00 -13.64
CA LEU A 82 -3.38 -10.98 -14.07
C LEU A 82 -3.59 -11.02 -15.59
#